data_AF-A0A4V2BJJ0-F1
#
_entry.id   AF-A0A4V2BJJ0-F1
#
_cell.length_a   1.000
_cell.length_b   1.000
_cell.length_c   1.000
_cell.angle_alpha   90.00
_cell.angle_beta   90.00
_cell.angle_gamma   90.00
#
_symmetry.space_group_name_H-M   'P 1'
#
loop_
_entity.id
_entity.type
_entity.pdbx_description
1 polymer ?
#
loop_
_entity_poly.entity_id
_entity_poly.type
_entity_poly.pdbx_seq_one_letter_code
_entity_poly.pdbx_strand_id
1 'polypeptide(L)'
;MKELFLSECRRFRTLALVAAAVHLVLLQLASRLIEPLQQRWQPQTLFLVISAVAGVAFAAVQFNSYRQPSRWLWLMHRPLPRGRIFGALSLASTALLVAVVALPAMVAVAGTDYYTGRTVDIRHYLIPLHLLIASLTAWLGGTYLMLCGRRSAFVVLFVPAVLVCHLASGAALLVPALAGLAMMAALAYTTFKPDRTRAPATAGGRLAAGIPLVLGFYCLLLWGGSVGFQFGQMLLGASPLNGTLPPAGGYVELVRTHGSTNLQRALASSNDPRATHWRRQLALLEVGKIQPQGHAHPVRGAIANLEPTQWGNPQRNIMWTFNHDRMLFEGRDMHTDAPRGWFGLGGINDLRAFDSVPVMVEKLFMTRQRLLQPDADGGRALTIVQVRAPEILSGGVQEVGRQPFVLTSQRLIAYRRPLDPQAPLDELYSVPLPGPFGDLARVDVARLLDGTLLSFDFGRRMVDGETGSRQQVLFVDAAGRVQTVASRAVGHDFPLLFEHRAWWLSPLAKAVLDLPERLLDKGSIEDAPGTPAPPRPQGVVAAALIAALLSAAVAAWRLRAQPMRRRLAWSAAALVLGPPAAAALWVLAPRATPAAAPIRCGR
;
A
#
# COMPACT_ATOMS: atom_id res chain seq x y z
N MET A 1 27.36 3.99 -31.11
CA MET A 1 26.12 3.88 -30.31
C MET A 1 25.02 3.15 -31.08
N LYS A 2 24.63 3.65 -32.27
CA LYS A 2 23.64 3.01 -33.16
C LYS A 2 23.89 1.52 -33.42
N GLU A 3 25.12 1.15 -33.80
CA GLU A 3 25.45 -0.25 -34.09
C GLU A 3 25.31 -1.18 -32.88
N LEU A 4 25.73 -0.74 -31.69
CA LEU A 4 25.60 -1.50 -30.45
C LEU A 4 24.12 -1.70 -30.09
N PHE A 5 23.31 -0.64 -30.22
CA PHE A 5 21.86 -0.71 -30.05
C PHE A 5 21.22 -1.72 -31.02
N LEU A 6 21.49 -1.60 -32.33
CA LEU A 6 20.92 -2.49 -33.35
C LEU A 6 21.38 -3.94 -33.17
N SER A 7 22.64 -4.16 -32.78
CA SER A 7 23.19 -5.48 -32.49
C SER A 7 22.44 -6.16 -31.34
N GLU A 8 22.17 -5.44 -30.26
CA GLU A 8 21.44 -5.97 -29.10
C GLU A 8 19.97 -6.24 -29.42
N CYS A 9 19.30 -5.35 -30.18
CA CYS A 9 17.95 -5.60 -30.66
C CYS A 9 17.88 -6.84 -31.56
N ARG A 10 18.84 -7.01 -32.49
CA ARG A 10 18.91 -8.21 -33.34
C ARG A 10 19.16 -9.48 -32.52
N ARG A 11 19.99 -9.42 -31.48
CA ARG A 11 20.30 -10.54 -30.59
C ARG A 11 19.05 -11.11 -29.92
N PHE A 12 18.13 -10.25 -29.50
CA PHE A 12 16.90 -10.67 -28.79
C PHE A 12 15.63 -10.64 -29.63
N ARG A 13 15.72 -10.30 -30.92
CA ARG A 13 14.55 -10.12 -31.81
C ARG A 13 13.58 -11.30 -31.75
N THR A 14 14.06 -12.52 -31.99
CA THR A 14 13.19 -13.71 -32.04
C THR A 14 12.55 -14.00 -30.69
N LEU A 15 13.32 -13.91 -29.61
CA LEU A 15 12.81 -14.11 -28.25
C LEU A 15 11.74 -13.06 -27.90
N ALA A 16 11.97 -11.80 -28.27
CA ALA A 16 11.03 -10.72 -28.05
C ALA A 16 9.73 -10.91 -28.85
N LEU A 17 9.81 -11.33 -30.11
CA LEU A 17 8.60 -11.60 -30.91
C LEU A 17 7.77 -12.75 -30.33
N VAL A 18 8.42 -13.85 -29.94
CA VAL A 18 7.73 -14.98 -29.29
C VAL A 18 7.10 -14.55 -27.96
N ALA A 19 7.86 -13.84 -27.11
CA ALA A 19 7.36 -13.37 -25.83
C ALA A 19 6.19 -12.38 -25.98
N ALA A 20 6.25 -11.48 -26.97
CA ALA A 20 5.17 -10.54 -27.27
C ALA A 20 3.90 -11.28 -27.71
N ALA A 21 4.02 -12.29 -28.58
CA ALA A 21 2.89 -13.12 -29.00
C ALA A 21 2.28 -13.90 -27.82
N VAL A 22 3.11 -14.54 -26.99
CA VAL A 22 2.64 -15.24 -25.79
C VAL A 22 1.93 -14.29 -24.83
N HIS A 23 2.51 -13.11 -24.56
CA HIS A 23 1.91 -12.11 -23.69
C HIS A 23 0.56 -11.63 -24.23
N LEU A 24 0.46 -11.35 -25.54
CA LEU A 24 -0.80 -10.96 -26.17
C LEU A 24 -1.86 -12.06 -26.03
N VAL A 25 -1.51 -13.33 -26.26
CA VAL A 25 -2.43 -14.48 -26.07
C VAL A 25 -2.88 -14.58 -24.62
N LEU A 26 -1.99 -14.41 -23.65
CA LEU A 26 -2.34 -14.42 -22.23
C LEU A 26 -3.27 -13.27 -21.85
N LEU A 27 -3.06 -12.06 -22.39
CA LEU A 27 -3.95 -10.92 -22.19
C LEU A 27 -5.34 -11.16 -22.80
N GLN A 28 -5.41 -11.78 -23.98
CA GLN A 28 -6.68 -12.16 -24.61
C GLN A 28 -7.38 -13.29 -23.86
N LEU A 29 -6.65 -14.25 -23.32
CA LEU A 29 -7.23 -15.28 -22.46
C LEU A 29 -7.77 -14.66 -21.18
N ALA A 30 -7.01 -13.76 -20.55
CA ALA A 30 -7.44 -13.03 -19.36
C ALA A 30 -8.69 -12.20 -19.63
N SER A 31 -8.79 -11.52 -20.78
CA SER A 31 -9.98 -10.72 -21.16
C SER A 31 -11.24 -11.56 -21.39
N ARG A 32 -11.10 -12.86 -21.64
CA ARG A 32 -12.21 -13.82 -21.75
C ARG A 32 -12.64 -14.39 -20.40
N LEU A 33 -11.70 -14.59 -19.47
CA LEU A 33 -11.97 -15.14 -18.14
C LEU A 33 -12.47 -14.08 -17.16
N ILE A 34 -11.94 -12.87 -17.26
CA ILE A 34 -12.21 -11.74 -16.39
C ILE A 34 -12.24 -10.43 -17.19
N GLU A 35 -12.71 -9.35 -16.59
CA GLU A 35 -12.57 -8.01 -17.15
C GLU A 35 -11.33 -7.32 -16.55
N PRO A 36 -10.14 -7.40 -17.18
CA PRO A 36 -8.87 -7.00 -16.57
C PRO A 36 -8.82 -5.51 -16.22
N LEU A 37 -9.51 -4.67 -16.99
CA LEU A 37 -9.52 -3.22 -16.81
C LEU A 37 -10.30 -2.78 -15.57
N GLN A 38 -11.30 -3.55 -15.16
CA GLN A 38 -12.18 -3.22 -14.02
C GLN A 38 -11.83 -4.00 -12.74
N GLN A 39 -10.70 -4.70 -12.73
CA GLN A 39 -10.27 -5.49 -11.57
C GLN A 39 -9.92 -4.64 -10.35
N ARG A 40 -10.05 -5.29 -9.19
CA ARG A 40 -9.51 -4.78 -7.93
C ARG A 40 -7.97 -4.66 -7.98
N TRP A 41 -7.39 -4.01 -6.98
CA TRP A 41 -5.95 -3.77 -6.91
C TRP A 41 -5.09 -5.04 -6.77
N GLN A 42 -5.62 -6.15 -6.23
CA GLN A 42 -4.83 -7.37 -6.04
C GLN A 42 -4.43 -8.02 -7.38
N PRO A 43 -5.35 -8.31 -8.34
CA PRO A 43 -4.97 -8.79 -9.67
C PRO A 43 -4.02 -7.84 -10.41
N GLN A 44 -4.23 -6.53 -10.32
CA GLN A 44 -3.36 -5.56 -10.98
C GLN A 44 -1.94 -5.55 -10.41
N THR A 45 -1.81 -5.69 -9.09
CA THR A 45 -0.51 -5.86 -8.43
C THR A 45 0.19 -7.12 -8.93
N LEU A 46 -0.54 -8.22 -9.13
CA LEU A 46 0.02 -9.43 -9.70
C LEU A 46 0.56 -9.21 -11.12
N PHE A 47 -0.15 -8.50 -12.00
CA PHE A 47 0.34 -8.16 -13.34
C PHE A 47 1.63 -7.30 -13.29
N LEU A 48 1.69 -6.33 -12.37
CA LEU A 48 2.91 -5.52 -12.13
C LEU A 48 4.08 -6.39 -11.67
N VAL A 49 3.85 -7.31 -10.73
CA VAL A 49 4.88 -8.23 -10.22
C VAL A 49 5.38 -9.17 -11.32
N ILE A 50 4.48 -9.75 -12.12
CA ILE A 50 4.85 -10.62 -13.25
C ILE A 50 5.72 -9.85 -14.26
N SER A 51 5.34 -8.61 -14.57
CA SER A 51 6.08 -7.75 -15.50
C SER A 51 7.47 -7.37 -14.94
N ALA A 52 7.55 -7.06 -13.64
CA ALA A 52 8.82 -6.81 -12.96
C ALA A 52 9.73 -8.06 -12.96
N VAL A 53 9.19 -9.25 -12.70
CA VAL A 53 9.93 -10.52 -12.78
C VAL A 53 10.45 -10.76 -14.19
N ALA A 54 9.63 -10.51 -15.22
CA ALA A 54 10.07 -10.58 -16.62
C ALA A 54 11.23 -9.61 -16.91
N GLY A 55 11.19 -8.39 -16.37
CA GLY A 55 12.28 -7.42 -16.43
C GLY A 55 13.59 -7.92 -15.81
N VAL A 56 13.53 -8.50 -14.59
CA VAL A 56 14.70 -9.10 -13.93
C VAL A 56 15.24 -10.29 -14.72
N ALA A 57 14.37 -11.19 -15.18
CA ALA A 57 14.74 -12.35 -15.97
C ALA A 57 15.42 -11.92 -17.28
N PHE A 58 14.90 -10.90 -17.96
CA PHE A 58 15.50 -10.35 -19.16
C PHE A 58 16.89 -9.76 -18.87
N ALA A 59 17.07 -9.02 -17.77
CA ALA A 59 18.38 -8.53 -17.37
C ALA A 59 19.36 -9.67 -17.08
N ALA A 60 18.90 -10.74 -16.42
CA ALA A 60 19.71 -11.92 -16.16
C ALA A 60 20.19 -12.55 -17.47
N VAL A 61 19.30 -12.79 -18.43
CA VAL A 61 19.66 -13.35 -19.75
C VAL A 61 20.61 -12.42 -20.50
N GLN A 62 20.33 -11.10 -20.53
CA GLN A 62 21.13 -10.12 -21.25
C GLN A 62 22.57 -10.03 -20.72
N PHE A 63 22.72 -9.97 -19.40
CA PHE A 63 24.01 -9.78 -18.74
C PHE A 63 24.72 -11.08 -18.37
N ASN A 64 24.08 -12.25 -18.46
CA ASN A 64 24.74 -13.54 -18.25
C ASN A 64 25.94 -13.71 -19.19
N SER A 65 25.77 -13.32 -20.46
CA SER A 65 26.85 -13.34 -21.47
C SER A 65 28.04 -12.43 -21.11
N TYR A 66 27.78 -11.34 -20.37
CA TYR A 66 28.75 -10.36 -19.91
C TYR A 66 29.35 -10.68 -18.53
N ARG A 67 28.99 -11.83 -17.92
CA ARG A 67 29.64 -12.27 -16.67
C ARG A 67 31.09 -12.68 -16.91
N GLN A 68 31.39 -13.20 -18.10
CA GLN A 68 32.75 -13.57 -18.54
C GLN A 68 33.66 -12.33 -18.59
N PRO A 69 34.78 -12.30 -17.85
CA PRO A 69 35.66 -11.13 -17.77
C PRO A 69 36.15 -10.63 -19.13
N SER A 70 36.49 -11.54 -20.05
CA SER A 70 36.97 -11.20 -21.39
C SER A 70 35.93 -10.43 -22.21
N ARG A 71 34.68 -10.90 -22.22
CA ARG A 71 33.57 -10.25 -22.93
C ARG A 71 33.19 -8.91 -22.32
N TRP A 72 33.20 -8.81 -20.99
CA TRP A 72 32.97 -7.54 -20.30
C TRP A 72 34.06 -6.52 -20.61
N LEU A 73 35.32 -6.94 -20.53
CA LEU A 73 36.47 -6.09 -20.81
C LEU A 73 36.43 -5.61 -22.27
N TRP A 74 36.16 -6.51 -23.21
CA TRP A 74 35.97 -6.15 -24.63
C TRP A 74 34.84 -5.13 -24.85
N LEU A 75 33.69 -5.31 -24.19
CA LEU A 75 32.59 -4.34 -24.27
C LEU A 75 33.03 -2.96 -23.75
N MET A 76 33.73 -2.93 -22.62
CA MET A 76 34.17 -1.69 -21.97
C MET A 76 35.33 -0.98 -22.70
N HIS A 77 36.11 -1.71 -23.52
CA HIS A 77 37.20 -1.16 -24.34
C HIS A 77 36.78 -0.70 -25.73
N ARG A 78 35.50 -0.82 -26.11
CA ARG A 78 35.00 -0.20 -27.34
C ARG A 78 35.32 1.31 -27.33
N PRO A 79 35.59 1.94 -28.49
CA PRO A 79 35.90 3.37 -28.61
C PRO A 79 34.64 4.23 -28.41
N LEU A 80 33.94 4.03 -27.29
CA LEU A 80 32.74 4.73 -26.88
C LEU A 80 32.87 5.07 -25.40
N PRO A 81 32.49 6.30 -24.99
CA PRO A 81 32.42 6.62 -23.57
C PRO A 81 31.40 5.71 -22.88
N ARG A 82 31.72 5.32 -21.64
CA ARG A 82 30.90 4.49 -20.75
C ARG A 82 29.40 4.83 -20.78
N GLY A 83 29.06 6.12 -20.74
CA GLY A 83 27.67 6.59 -20.79
C GLY A 83 26.94 6.18 -22.06
N ARG A 84 27.61 6.20 -23.22
CA ARG A 84 27.03 5.77 -24.50
C ARG A 84 26.89 4.25 -24.60
N ILE A 85 27.76 3.48 -23.94
CA ILE A 85 27.63 2.01 -23.86
C ILE A 85 26.40 1.66 -23.02
N PHE A 86 26.31 2.21 -21.80
CA PHE A 86 25.15 2.03 -20.93
C PHE A 86 23.86 2.46 -21.64
N GLY A 87 23.84 3.69 -22.19
CA GLY A 87 22.68 4.23 -22.90
C GLY A 87 22.26 3.37 -24.10
N ALA A 88 23.19 2.82 -24.89
CA ALA A 88 22.84 1.94 -26.00
C ALA A 88 22.17 0.64 -25.52
N LEU A 89 22.68 0.03 -24.45
CA LEU A 89 22.11 -1.18 -23.86
C LEU A 89 20.74 -0.91 -23.23
N SER A 90 20.63 0.17 -22.46
CA SER A 90 19.35 0.58 -21.85
C SER A 90 18.31 0.94 -22.90
N LEU A 91 18.68 1.62 -23.99
CA LEU A 91 17.75 1.94 -25.08
C LEU A 91 17.30 0.68 -25.82
N ALA A 92 18.21 -0.27 -26.08
CA ALA A 92 17.87 -1.55 -26.70
C ALA A 92 16.90 -2.33 -25.83
N SER A 93 17.17 -2.42 -24.53
CA SER A 93 16.30 -3.10 -23.57
C SER A 93 14.95 -2.41 -23.41
N THR A 94 14.92 -1.07 -23.43
CA THR A 94 13.68 -0.30 -23.42
C THR A 94 12.84 -0.60 -24.68
N ALA A 95 13.44 -0.59 -25.87
CA ALA A 95 12.74 -0.91 -27.11
C ALA A 95 12.17 -2.34 -27.12
N LEU A 96 12.95 -3.31 -26.61
CA LEU A 96 12.51 -4.70 -26.48
C LEU A 96 11.37 -4.85 -25.45
N LEU A 97 11.45 -4.18 -24.30
CA LEU A 97 10.38 -4.19 -23.29
C LEU A 97 9.12 -3.45 -23.79
N VAL A 98 9.26 -2.39 -24.59
CA VAL A 98 8.12 -1.76 -25.27
C VAL A 98 7.45 -2.77 -26.19
N ALA A 99 8.22 -3.50 -27.01
CA ALA A 99 7.66 -4.50 -27.93
C ALA A 99 7.01 -5.71 -27.21
N VAL A 100 7.55 -6.14 -26.06
CA VAL A 100 7.08 -7.34 -25.34
C VAL A 100 5.98 -7.03 -24.31
N VAL A 101 6.04 -5.87 -23.65
CA VAL A 101 5.16 -5.54 -22.52
C VAL A 101 4.18 -4.44 -22.89
N ALA A 102 4.67 -3.26 -23.25
CA ALA A 102 3.83 -2.08 -23.45
C ALA A 102 2.93 -2.20 -24.68
N LEU A 103 3.48 -2.65 -25.81
CA LEU A 103 2.74 -2.73 -27.07
C LEU A 103 1.63 -3.79 -27.01
N PRO A 104 1.85 -5.04 -26.54
CA PRO A 104 0.76 -6.01 -26.38
C PRO A 104 -0.31 -5.54 -25.40
N ALA A 105 0.08 -4.91 -24.28
CA ALA A 105 -0.89 -4.33 -23.34
C ALA A 105 -1.70 -3.19 -23.97
N MET A 106 -1.05 -2.32 -24.75
CA MET A 106 -1.72 -1.24 -25.48
C MET A 106 -2.68 -1.79 -26.54
N VAL A 107 -2.28 -2.81 -27.29
CA VAL A 107 -3.15 -3.50 -28.26
C VAL A 107 -4.34 -4.15 -27.56
N ALA A 108 -4.16 -4.73 -26.37
CA ALA A 108 -5.26 -5.30 -25.60
C ALA A 108 -6.25 -4.23 -25.09
N VAL A 109 -5.75 -3.09 -24.58
CA VAL A 109 -6.59 -1.97 -24.13
C VAL A 109 -7.34 -1.35 -25.31
N ALA A 110 -6.63 -0.96 -26.37
CA ALA A 110 -7.24 -0.39 -27.56
C ALA A 110 -8.20 -1.38 -28.23
N GLY A 111 -7.85 -2.66 -28.29
CA GLY A 111 -8.73 -3.69 -28.83
C GLY A 111 -10.01 -3.84 -28.00
N THR A 112 -9.93 -3.67 -26.68
CA THR A 112 -11.12 -3.63 -25.82
C THR A 112 -11.95 -2.39 -26.11
N ASP A 113 -11.32 -1.23 -26.25
CA ASP A 113 -12.01 0.05 -26.51
C ASP A 113 -12.74 0.08 -27.87
N TYR A 114 -12.08 -0.42 -28.93
CA TYR A 114 -12.61 -0.34 -30.29
C TYR A 114 -13.51 -1.52 -30.69
N TYR A 115 -13.26 -2.72 -30.17
CA TYR A 115 -13.96 -3.94 -30.61
C TYR A 115 -14.92 -4.53 -29.58
N THR A 116 -15.01 -3.95 -28.38
CA THR A 116 -15.96 -4.39 -27.35
C THR A 116 -16.76 -3.20 -26.84
N GLY A 117 -17.89 -3.45 -26.20
CA GLY A 117 -18.63 -2.43 -25.47
C GLY A 117 -18.04 -2.12 -24.10
N ARG A 118 -16.98 -2.78 -23.65
CA ARG A 118 -16.52 -2.60 -22.27
C ARG A 118 -16.07 -1.16 -22.00
N THR A 119 -16.34 -0.67 -20.80
CA THR A 119 -15.98 0.69 -20.39
C THR A 119 -14.47 0.84 -20.32
N VAL A 120 -13.91 1.67 -21.21
CA VAL A 120 -12.50 2.06 -21.21
C VAL A 120 -12.38 3.55 -20.86
N ASP A 121 -11.46 3.85 -19.95
CA ASP A 121 -11.18 5.17 -19.40
C ASP A 121 -9.72 5.55 -19.75
N ILE A 122 -9.37 6.84 -19.67
CA ILE A 122 -7.99 7.30 -19.91
C ILE A 122 -6.95 6.63 -18.99
N ARG A 123 -7.35 6.25 -17.77
CA ARG A 123 -6.48 5.54 -16.82
C ARG A 123 -6.03 4.17 -17.33
N HIS A 124 -6.84 3.50 -18.15
CA HIS A 124 -6.50 2.18 -18.70
C HIS A 124 -5.36 2.29 -19.72
N TYR A 125 -5.30 3.40 -20.46
CA TYR A 125 -4.19 3.72 -21.36
C TYR A 125 -2.87 4.01 -20.62
N LEU A 126 -2.92 4.30 -19.31
CA LEU A 126 -1.72 4.41 -18.49
C LEU A 126 -1.20 3.04 -17.99
N ILE A 127 -1.99 1.97 -18.06
CA ILE A 127 -1.57 0.62 -17.62
C ILE A 127 -0.31 0.17 -18.38
N PRO A 128 -0.25 0.21 -19.74
CA PRO A 128 0.95 -0.20 -20.48
C PRO A 128 2.21 0.55 -20.06
N LEU A 129 2.08 1.85 -19.77
CA LEU A 129 3.19 2.69 -19.32
C LEU A 129 3.68 2.27 -17.93
N HIS A 130 2.77 1.97 -16.99
CA HIS A 130 3.13 1.50 -15.66
C HIS A 130 3.81 0.12 -15.71
N LEU A 131 3.28 -0.81 -16.52
CA LEU A 131 3.90 -2.13 -16.74
C LEU A 131 5.31 -1.98 -17.34
N LEU A 132 5.49 -1.07 -18.29
CA LEU A 132 6.80 -0.76 -18.88
C LEU A 132 7.79 -0.20 -17.84
N ILE A 133 7.37 0.81 -17.07
CA ILE A 133 8.24 1.43 -16.05
C ILE A 133 8.61 0.40 -14.97
N ALA A 134 7.65 -0.41 -14.51
CA ALA A 134 7.91 -1.48 -13.56
C ALA A 134 8.94 -2.49 -14.11
N SER A 135 8.74 -2.95 -15.35
CA SER A 135 9.66 -3.88 -16.03
C SER A 135 11.05 -3.30 -16.23
N LEU A 136 11.15 -2.04 -16.64
CA LEU A 136 12.43 -1.35 -16.89
C LEU A 136 13.18 -1.08 -15.59
N THR A 137 12.47 -0.68 -14.53
CA THR A 137 13.04 -0.47 -13.21
C THR A 137 13.57 -1.79 -12.63
N ALA A 138 12.82 -2.88 -12.79
CA ALA A 138 13.24 -4.22 -12.41
C ALA A 138 14.41 -4.74 -13.26
N TRP A 139 14.43 -4.45 -14.57
CA TRP A 139 15.56 -4.74 -15.46
C TRP A 139 16.84 -4.00 -15.04
N LEU A 140 16.75 -2.73 -14.64
CA LEU A 140 17.88 -1.98 -14.09
C LEU A 140 18.39 -2.60 -12.78
N GLY A 141 17.48 -3.06 -11.91
CA GLY A 141 17.82 -3.80 -10.70
C GLY A 141 18.49 -5.13 -10.97
N GLY A 142 17.97 -5.90 -11.94
CA GLY A 142 18.58 -7.12 -12.41
C GLY A 142 19.96 -6.88 -13.03
N THR A 143 20.13 -5.78 -13.78
CA THR A 143 21.42 -5.37 -14.34
C THR A 143 22.44 -5.13 -13.23
N TYR A 144 22.06 -4.37 -12.20
CA TYR A 144 22.90 -4.16 -11.03
C TYR A 144 23.25 -5.48 -10.32
N LEU A 145 22.26 -6.36 -10.10
CA LEU A 145 22.44 -7.65 -9.45
C LEU A 145 23.44 -8.55 -10.21
N MET A 146 23.33 -8.62 -11.54
CA MET A 146 24.21 -9.42 -12.38
C MET A 146 25.64 -8.90 -12.41
N LEU A 147 25.82 -7.57 -12.36
CA LEU A 147 27.13 -6.93 -12.52
C LEU A 147 27.86 -6.66 -11.19
N CYS A 148 27.16 -6.42 -10.09
CA CYS A 148 27.74 -6.10 -8.77
C CYS A 148 28.54 -7.27 -8.18
N GLY A 149 28.19 -8.52 -8.54
CA GLY A 149 28.90 -9.72 -8.09
C GLY A 149 28.68 -10.10 -6.63
N ARG A 150 27.77 -9.42 -5.91
CA ARG A 150 27.42 -9.71 -4.50
C ARG A 150 25.99 -10.20 -4.37
N ARG A 151 25.80 -11.34 -3.69
CA ARG A 151 24.46 -11.94 -3.51
C ARG A 151 23.50 -11.02 -2.77
N SER A 152 23.97 -10.27 -1.77
CA SER A 152 23.18 -9.33 -0.98
C SER A 152 22.68 -8.10 -1.76
N ALA A 153 23.07 -7.92 -3.02
CA ALA A 153 22.58 -6.83 -3.86
C ALA A 153 21.09 -6.97 -4.24
N PHE A 154 20.47 -8.15 -4.01
CA PHE A 154 19.06 -8.38 -4.33
C PHE A 154 18.12 -7.42 -3.58
N VAL A 155 18.54 -6.87 -2.44
CA VAL A 155 17.74 -5.94 -1.61
C VAL A 155 17.25 -4.71 -2.37
N VAL A 156 17.96 -4.32 -3.43
CA VAL A 156 17.58 -3.20 -4.28
C VAL A 156 16.23 -3.45 -4.97
N LEU A 157 15.85 -4.71 -5.21
CA LEU A 157 14.59 -5.06 -5.86
C LEU A 157 13.34 -4.72 -5.02
N PHE A 158 13.49 -4.42 -3.72
CA PHE A 158 12.39 -3.93 -2.89
C PHE A 158 12.05 -2.46 -3.15
N VAL A 159 13.01 -1.66 -3.59
CA VAL A 159 12.83 -0.20 -3.75
C VAL A 159 11.74 0.16 -4.76
N PRO A 160 11.64 -0.50 -5.94
CA PRO A 160 10.57 -0.23 -6.89
C PRO A 160 9.18 -0.59 -6.36
N ALA A 161 9.06 -1.65 -5.57
CA ALA A 161 7.77 -2.08 -4.99
C ALA A 161 7.21 -1.00 -4.05
N VAL A 162 8.07 -0.36 -3.25
CA VAL A 162 7.65 0.67 -2.31
C VAL A 162 7.12 1.93 -3.00
N LEU A 163 7.71 2.31 -4.13
CA LEU A 163 7.38 3.58 -4.81
C LEU A 163 6.12 3.49 -5.68
N VAL A 164 5.75 2.28 -6.14
CA VAL A 164 4.70 2.09 -7.14
C VAL A 164 3.45 1.44 -6.57
N CYS A 165 3.53 0.71 -5.45
CA CYS A 165 2.39 0.04 -4.84
C CYS A 165 1.56 0.99 -3.95
N HIS A 166 0.93 2.00 -4.55
CA HIS A 166 0.02 2.90 -3.86
C HIS A 166 -1.33 3.01 -4.57
N LEU A 167 -2.42 3.15 -3.79
CA LEU A 167 -3.78 3.33 -4.29
C LEU A 167 -4.07 4.82 -4.60
N ALA A 168 -3.28 5.39 -5.51
CA ALA A 168 -3.44 6.78 -5.97
C ALA A 168 -3.86 6.82 -7.44
N SER A 169 -4.11 8.02 -7.97
CA SER A 169 -4.39 8.19 -9.41
C SER A 169 -3.20 7.72 -10.26
N GLY A 170 -3.46 7.08 -11.40
CA GLY A 170 -2.41 6.56 -12.27
C GLY A 170 -1.44 7.64 -12.75
N ALA A 171 -1.93 8.86 -12.99
CA ALA A 171 -1.06 9.98 -13.33
C ALA A 171 -0.13 10.36 -12.17
N ALA A 172 -0.63 10.40 -10.93
CA ALA A 172 0.18 10.74 -9.76
C ALA A 172 1.23 9.67 -9.46
N LEU A 173 0.94 8.39 -9.73
CA LEU A 173 1.88 7.27 -9.57
C LEU A 173 3.08 7.33 -10.53
N LEU A 174 2.98 8.06 -11.65
CA LEU A 174 4.12 8.22 -12.56
C LEU A 174 5.30 8.93 -11.90
N VAL A 175 5.06 9.88 -11.01
CA VAL A 175 6.13 10.65 -10.33
C VAL A 175 7.03 9.73 -9.49
N PRO A 176 6.53 8.98 -8.50
CA PRO A 176 7.37 8.07 -7.73
C PRO A 176 7.90 6.91 -8.59
N ALA A 177 7.18 6.45 -9.61
CA ALA A 177 7.67 5.43 -10.53
C ALA A 177 8.89 5.90 -11.35
N LEU A 178 8.85 7.13 -11.88
CA LEU A 178 9.97 7.75 -12.60
C LEU A 178 11.14 8.05 -11.67
N ALA A 179 10.89 8.47 -10.43
CA ALA A 179 11.94 8.64 -9.42
C ALA A 179 12.63 7.31 -9.11
N GLY A 180 11.86 6.23 -8.95
CA GLY A 180 12.37 4.86 -8.81
C GLY A 180 13.22 4.44 -10.00
N LEU A 181 12.72 4.67 -11.22
CA LEU A 181 13.45 4.38 -12.46
C LEU A 181 14.78 5.14 -12.53
N ALA A 182 14.79 6.44 -12.24
CA ALA A 182 15.99 7.28 -12.25
C ALA A 182 17.02 6.81 -11.20
N MET A 183 16.56 6.49 -10.00
CA MET A 183 17.41 5.97 -8.93
C MET A 183 18.04 4.61 -9.32
N MET A 184 17.25 3.72 -9.92
CA MET A 184 17.73 2.43 -10.40
C MET A 184 18.68 2.56 -11.60
N ALA A 185 18.46 3.54 -12.47
CA ALA A 185 19.36 3.84 -13.58
C ALA A 185 20.70 4.37 -13.07
N ALA A 186 20.67 5.28 -12.09
CA ALA A 186 21.87 5.81 -11.45
C ALA A 186 22.66 4.70 -10.74
N LEU A 187 21.98 3.80 -10.02
CA LEU A 187 22.59 2.64 -9.39
C LEU A 187 23.23 1.70 -10.42
N ALA A 188 22.49 1.27 -11.45
CA ALA A 188 23.00 0.39 -12.48
C ALA A 188 24.21 1.01 -13.20
N TYR A 189 24.18 2.32 -13.47
CA TYR A 189 25.31 3.03 -14.08
C TYR A 189 26.60 2.94 -13.25
N THR A 190 26.53 2.80 -11.92
CA THR A 190 27.72 2.67 -11.06
C THR A 190 28.50 1.37 -11.26
N THR A 191 27.86 0.33 -11.82
CA THR A 191 28.49 -0.97 -12.12
C THR A 191 29.11 -1.04 -13.52
N PHE A 192 28.79 -0.10 -14.41
CA PHE A 192 29.40 -0.03 -15.75
C PHE A 192 30.81 0.55 -15.68
N LYS A 193 31.78 -0.30 -15.31
CA LYS A 193 33.21 0.04 -15.26
C LYS A 193 34.05 -1.22 -15.50
N PRO A 194 35.31 -1.08 -15.96
CA PRO A 194 36.16 -2.25 -16.27
C PRO A 194 36.31 -3.19 -15.08
N ASP A 195 36.68 -2.66 -13.90
CA ASP A 195 36.75 -3.42 -12.66
C ASP A 195 35.44 -3.35 -11.87
N ARG A 196 34.67 -4.44 -11.93
CA ARG A 196 33.37 -4.58 -11.23
C ARG A 196 33.52 -4.66 -9.70
N THR A 197 34.68 -5.08 -9.20
CA THR A 197 34.91 -5.28 -7.77
C THR A 197 35.23 -3.99 -7.02
N ARG A 198 35.73 -2.98 -7.76
CA ARG A 198 36.09 -1.68 -7.19
C ARG A 198 34.85 -0.94 -6.68
N ALA A 199 34.97 -0.28 -5.53
CA ALA A 199 33.91 0.61 -5.04
C ALA A 199 33.76 1.87 -5.92
N PRO A 200 32.60 2.54 -5.95
CA PRO A 200 32.45 3.83 -6.62
C PRO A 200 33.45 4.88 -6.07
N ALA A 201 34.22 5.50 -6.96
CA ALA A 201 35.28 6.44 -6.57
C ALA A 201 34.73 7.84 -6.23
N THR A 202 33.77 8.33 -7.01
CA THR A 202 33.18 9.67 -6.86
C THR A 202 32.11 9.72 -5.77
N ALA A 203 31.91 10.89 -5.17
CA ALA A 203 30.84 11.10 -4.19
C ALA A 203 29.45 10.79 -4.78
N GLY A 204 29.16 11.31 -5.97
CA GLY A 204 27.91 11.03 -6.69
C GLY A 204 27.69 9.54 -6.96
N GLY A 205 28.74 8.79 -7.35
CA GLY A 205 28.64 7.34 -7.54
C GLY A 205 28.37 6.56 -6.25
N ARG A 206 28.85 7.07 -5.09
CA ARG A 206 28.55 6.47 -3.79
C ARG A 206 27.12 6.76 -3.35
N LEU A 207 26.61 7.97 -3.60
CA LEU A 207 25.21 8.31 -3.32
C LEU A 207 24.24 7.51 -4.20
N ALA A 208 24.51 7.47 -5.50
CA ALA A 208 23.72 6.70 -6.47
C ALA A 208 23.62 5.20 -6.11
N ALA A 209 24.70 4.64 -5.53
CA ALA A 209 24.67 3.26 -5.05
C ALA A 209 24.09 3.11 -3.64
N GLY A 210 24.42 4.06 -2.74
CA GLY A 210 24.09 4.02 -1.33
C GLY A 210 22.60 4.18 -1.05
N ILE A 211 21.93 5.15 -1.69
CA ILE A 211 20.51 5.46 -1.42
C ILE A 211 19.61 4.24 -1.65
N PRO A 212 19.56 3.63 -2.86
CA PRO A 212 18.71 2.47 -3.08
C PRO A 212 19.14 1.23 -2.26
N LEU A 213 20.43 1.06 -1.93
CA LEU A 213 20.84 -0.01 -1.03
C LEU A 213 20.33 0.20 0.39
N VAL A 214 20.42 1.42 0.94
CA VAL A 214 19.90 1.77 2.26
C VAL A 214 18.39 1.53 2.32
N LEU A 215 17.65 2.03 1.33
CA LEU A 215 16.20 1.82 1.25
C LEU A 215 15.86 0.33 1.12
N GLY A 216 16.58 -0.41 0.27
CA GLY A 216 16.41 -1.84 0.11
C GLY A 216 16.68 -2.64 1.39
N PHE A 217 17.76 -2.33 2.11
CA PHE A 217 18.05 -2.96 3.40
C PHE A 217 17.05 -2.57 4.48
N TYR A 218 16.58 -1.32 4.48
CA TYR A 218 15.52 -0.90 5.39
C TYR A 218 14.24 -1.69 5.15
N CYS A 219 13.82 -1.88 3.89
CA CYS A 219 12.66 -2.70 3.56
C CYS A 219 12.86 -4.18 3.91
N LEU A 220 14.04 -4.73 3.65
CA LEU A 220 14.36 -6.11 4.03
C LEU A 220 14.30 -6.30 5.55
N LEU A 221 14.89 -5.38 6.33
CA LEU A 221 14.86 -5.46 7.79
C LEU A 221 13.44 -5.25 8.34
N LEU A 222 12.68 -4.32 7.76
CA LEU A 222 11.31 -4.03 8.15
C LEU A 222 10.38 -5.19 7.83
N TRP A 223 10.23 -5.55 6.55
CA TRP A 223 9.30 -6.59 6.11
C TRP A 223 9.83 -7.98 6.36
N GLY A 224 11.07 -8.26 5.98
CA GLY A 224 11.69 -9.57 6.22
C GLY A 224 11.84 -9.87 7.71
N GLY A 225 12.23 -8.88 8.53
CA GLY A 225 12.26 -9.01 9.98
C GLY A 225 10.87 -9.17 10.59
N SER A 226 9.86 -8.42 10.10
CA SER A 226 8.47 -8.56 10.58
C SER A 226 7.90 -9.94 10.27
N VAL A 227 8.08 -10.41 9.04
CA VAL A 227 7.65 -11.73 8.58
C VAL A 227 8.36 -12.80 9.41
N GLY A 228 9.68 -12.75 9.51
CA GLY A 228 10.46 -13.71 10.30
C GLY A 228 10.03 -13.77 11.77
N PHE A 229 9.77 -12.61 12.39
CA PHE A 229 9.27 -12.52 13.76
C PHE A 229 7.88 -13.15 13.92
N GLN A 230 6.92 -12.77 13.06
CA GLN A 230 5.55 -13.31 13.14
C GLN A 230 5.52 -14.82 12.88
N PHE A 231 6.22 -15.31 11.85
CA PHE A 231 6.33 -16.75 11.60
C PHE A 231 7.02 -17.47 12.76
N GLY A 232 8.08 -16.89 13.34
CA GLY A 232 8.72 -17.43 14.53
C GLY A 232 7.76 -17.56 15.70
N GLN A 233 6.96 -16.53 15.98
CA GLN A 233 5.93 -16.57 17.01
C GLN A 233 4.85 -17.62 16.72
N MET A 234 4.43 -17.77 15.46
CA MET A 234 3.46 -18.80 15.06
C MET A 234 4.00 -20.21 15.29
N LEU A 235 5.27 -20.47 14.90
CA LEU A 235 5.92 -21.76 15.12
C LEU A 235 6.09 -22.08 16.60
N LEU A 236 6.34 -21.07 17.43
CA LEU A 236 6.42 -21.21 18.89
C LEU A 236 5.06 -21.25 19.58
N GLY A 237 3.95 -21.11 18.85
CA GLY A 237 2.59 -21.03 19.42
C GLY A 237 2.34 -19.78 20.27
N ALA A 238 3.23 -18.80 20.23
CA ALA A 238 3.20 -17.57 21.03
C ALA A 238 2.62 -16.36 20.28
N SER A 239 2.14 -16.56 19.04
CA SER A 239 1.59 -15.47 18.23
C SER A 239 0.27 -14.97 18.82
N PRO A 240 0.14 -13.68 19.18
CA PRO A 240 -1.11 -13.12 19.68
C PRO A 240 -2.28 -13.34 18.73
N LEU A 241 -2.01 -13.32 17.41
CA LEU A 241 -3.02 -13.47 16.37
C LEU A 241 -3.41 -14.92 16.09
N ASN A 242 -2.66 -15.93 16.56
CA ASN A 242 -2.97 -17.34 16.30
C ASN A 242 -3.11 -18.18 17.58
N GLY A 243 -2.84 -17.61 18.75
CA GLY A 243 -3.04 -18.29 20.04
C GLY A 243 -4.51 -18.65 20.28
N THR A 244 -4.73 -19.76 20.99
CA THR A 244 -6.07 -20.21 21.41
C THR A 244 -6.71 -19.26 22.40
N LEU A 245 -5.90 -18.66 23.28
CA LEU A 245 -6.30 -17.62 24.22
C LEU A 245 -5.64 -16.30 23.82
N PRO A 246 -6.41 -15.23 23.58
CA PRO A 246 -5.84 -13.92 23.29
C PRO A 246 -5.15 -13.34 24.55
N PRO A 247 -4.13 -12.47 24.39
CA PRO A 247 -3.50 -11.81 25.53
C PRO A 247 -4.53 -11.00 26.33
N ALA A 248 -4.59 -11.25 27.64
CA ALA A 248 -5.55 -10.59 28.52
C ALA A 248 -5.32 -9.07 28.57
N GLY A 249 -6.40 -8.30 28.44
CA GLY A 249 -6.40 -6.85 28.38
C GLY A 249 -5.93 -6.26 27.04
N GLY A 250 -5.51 -7.09 26.09
CA GLY A 250 -4.95 -6.67 24.80
C GLY A 250 -5.99 -6.30 23.74
N TYR A 251 -5.51 -5.75 22.62
CA TYR A 251 -6.36 -5.42 21.47
C TYR A 251 -6.95 -6.67 20.81
N VAL A 252 -6.19 -7.75 20.70
CA VAL A 252 -6.67 -9.02 20.13
C VAL A 252 -7.81 -9.60 20.98
N GLU A 253 -7.72 -9.52 22.31
CA GLU A 253 -8.83 -9.93 23.18
C GLU A 253 -10.05 -9.06 22.95
N LEU A 254 -9.88 -7.73 22.90
CA LEU A 254 -10.95 -6.77 22.65
C LEU A 254 -11.69 -7.10 21.33
N VAL A 255 -10.97 -7.34 20.25
CA VAL A 255 -11.58 -7.60 18.94
C VAL A 255 -12.26 -8.97 18.85
N ARG A 256 -11.70 -9.99 19.49
CA ARG A 256 -12.24 -11.37 19.46
C ARG A 256 -13.42 -11.59 20.40
N THR A 257 -13.51 -10.79 21.45
CA THR A 257 -14.56 -10.92 22.46
C THR A 257 -15.88 -10.34 21.94
N HIS A 258 -17.00 -10.97 22.31
CA HIS A 258 -18.34 -10.46 22.02
C HIS A 258 -18.57 -9.09 22.70
N GLY A 259 -19.30 -8.20 22.01
CA GLY A 259 -19.51 -6.82 22.49
C GLY A 259 -20.18 -6.74 23.87
N SER A 260 -21.10 -7.65 24.17
CA SER A 260 -21.74 -7.74 25.50
C SER A 260 -20.71 -7.98 26.61
N THR A 261 -19.77 -8.90 26.39
CA THR A 261 -18.70 -9.21 27.36
C THR A 261 -17.73 -8.04 27.50
N ASN A 262 -17.38 -7.37 26.40
CA ASN A 262 -16.52 -6.18 26.45
C ASN A 262 -17.17 -5.02 27.22
N LEU A 263 -18.46 -4.76 26.98
CA LEU A 263 -19.23 -3.76 27.73
C LEU A 263 -19.30 -4.12 29.22
N GLN A 264 -19.61 -5.38 29.55
CA GLN A 264 -19.64 -5.83 30.95
C GLN A 264 -18.30 -5.64 31.66
N ARG A 265 -17.18 -5.94 30.99
CA ARG A 265 -15.83 -5.72 31.53
C ARG A 265 -15.52 -4.25 31.75
N ALA A 266 -15.85 -3.39 30.80
CA ALA A 266 -15.64 -1.95 30.96
C ALA A 266 -16.50 -1.36 32.09
N LEU A 267 -17.78 -1.76 32.17
CA LEU A 267 -18.70 -1.32 33.22
C LEU A 267 -18.33 -1.85 34.61
N ALA A 268 -17.57 -2.94 34.72
CA ALA A 268 -17.11 -3.45 36.02
C ALA A 268 -16.21 -2.43 36.76
N SER A 269 -15.53 -1.56 36.02
CA SER A 269 -14.71 -0.47 36.56
C SER A 269 -15.43 0.90 36.59
N SER A 270 -16.72 0.94 36.25
CA SER A 270 -17.49 2.19 36.21
C SER A 270 -17.91 2.63 37.61
N ASN A 271 -17.85 3.94 37.86
CA ASN A 271 -18.38 4.57 39.07
C ASN A 271 -19.83 5.06 38.89
N ASP A 272 -20.46 4.83 37.72
CA ASP A 272 -21.85 5.22 37.49
C ASP A 272 -22.78 4.33 38.32
N PRO A 273 -23.72 4.91 39.11
CA PRO A 273 -24.63 4.12 39.95
C PRO A 273 -25.50 3.14 39.15
N ARG A 274 -25.71 3.39 37.84
CA ARG A 274 -26.50 2.53 36.96
C ARG A 274 -25.71 1.35 36.39
N ALA A 275 -24.38 1.34 36.52
CA ALA A 275 -23.51 0.34 35.89
C ALA A 275 -23.87 -1.10 36.28
N THR A 276 -24.16 -1.35 37.56
CA THR A 276 -24.56 -2.68 38.06
C THR A 276 -25.86 -3.16 37.42
N HIS A 277 -26.81 -2.26 37.19
CA HIS A 277 -28.07 -2.57 36.53
C HIS A 277 -27.86 -2.86 35.04
N TRP A 278 -27.11 -2.00 34.33
CA TRP A 278 -26.79 -2.23 32.92
C TRP A 278 -26.03 -3.53 32.68
N ARG A 279 -25.10 -3.91 33.55
CA ARG A 279 -24.40 -5.22 33.46
C ARG A 279 -25.36 -6.40 33.49
N ARG A 280 -26.45 -6.34 34.28
CA ARG A 280 -27.49 -7.37 34.31
C ARG A 280 -28.31 -7.37 33.02
N GLN A 281 -28.68 -6.20 32.51
CA GLN A 281 -29.42 -6.10 31.25
C GLN A 281 -28.61 -6.58 30.04
N LEU A 282 -27.31 -6.28 29.98
CA LEU A 282 -26.42 -6.69 28.89
C LEU A 282 -26.31 -8.21 28.73
N ALA A 283 -26.62 -9.00 29.76
CA ALA A 283 -26.68 -10.46 29.65
C ALA A 283 -27.90 -10.95 28.85
N LEU A 284 -28.92 -10.11 28.69
CA LEU A 284 -30.19 -10.42 28.02
C LEU A 284 -30.33 -9.71 26.66
N LEU A 285 -29.46 -8.75 26.37
CA LEU A 285 -29.54 -7.90 25.18
C LEU A 285 -28.61 -8.42 24.07
N GLU A 286 -29.10 -8.32 22.83
CA GLU A 286 -28.25 -8.44 21.66
C GLU A 286 -27.47 -7.13 21.45
N VAL A 287 -26.15 -7.22 21.51
CA VAL A 287 -25.26 -6.07 21.30
C VAL A 287 -24.83 -6.05 19.84
N GLY A 288 -25.23 -5.00 19.13
CA GLY A 288 -24.84 -4.80 17.75
C GLY A 288 -23.40 -4.31 17.64
N LYS A 289 -22.78 -4.59 16.49
CA LYS A 289 -21.39 -4.24 16.21
C LYS A 289 -21.33 -3.38 14.97
N ILE A 290 -20.85 -2.15 15.12
CA ILE A 290 -20.62 -1.21 14.03
C ILE A 290 -19.12 -1.13 13.77
N GLN A 291 -18.69 -1.31 12.53
CA GLN A 291 -17.27 -1.25 12.18
C GLN A 291 -17.03 -0.31 11.00
N PRO A 292 -15.87 0.35 10.93
CA PRO A 292 -15.44 0.97 9.69
C PRO A 292 -15.34 -0.10 8.59
N GLN A 293 -16.03 0.10 7.47
CA GLN A 293 -16.02 -0.83 6.34
C GLN A 293 -14.84 -0.56 5.39
N GLY A 294 -14.23 0.63 5.49
CA GLY A 294 -13.02 1.02 4.78
C GLY A 294 -12.27 2.11 5.53
N HIS A 295 -10.99 2.26 5.21
CA HIS A 295 -10.13 3.37 5.71
C HIS A 295 -9.65 4.27 4.57
N ALA A 296 -10.14 3.98 3.36
CA ALA A 296 -9.89 4.79 2.19
C ALA A 296 -11.12 4.71 1.27
N HIS A 297 -11.34 5.79 0.53
CA HIS A 297 -12.27 5.85 -0.60
C HIS A 297 -11.50 5.67 -1.90
N PRO A 298 -12.12 5.14 -2.96
CA PRO A 298 -11.48 5.06 -4.25
C PRO A 298 -11.15 6.45 -4.79
N VAL A 299 -10.00 6.56 -5.45
CA VAL A 299 -9.49 7.81 -6.03
C VAL A 299 -9.81 7.85 -7.52
N ARG A 300 -10.22 9.02 -8.02
CA ARG A 300 -10.48 9.20 -9.46
C ARG A 300 -9.21 8.92 -10.26
N GLY A 301 -9.35 8.16 -11.36
CA GLY A 301 -8.23 7.80 -12.22
C GLY A 301 -7.22 6.82 -11.60
N ALA A 302 -7.50 6.21 -10.45
CA ALA A 302 -6.64 5.16 -9.90
C ALA A 302 -6.56 3.98 -10.87
N ILE A 303 -5.37 3.45 -11.14
CA ILE A 303 -5.17 2.35 -12.12
C ILE A 303 -6.00 1.14 -11.70
N ALA A 304 -5.97 0.85 -10.40
CA ALA A 304 -6.72 -0.20 -9.76
C ALA A 304 -7.98 0.34 -9.10
N ASN A 305 -9.04 -0.46 -9.16
CA ASN A 305 -10.20 -0.24 -8.32
C ASN A 305 -9.92 -0.73 -6.89
N LEU A 306 -10.33 0.05 -5.89
CA LEU A 306 -10.28 -0.37 -4.49
C LEU A 306 -11.29 -1.50 -4.25
N GLU A 307 -12.52 -1.28 -4.71
CA GLU A 307 -13.65 -2.21 -4.69
C GLU A 307 -14.26 -2.32 -6.10
N PRO A 308 -15.05 -3.36 -6.40
CA PRO A 308 -15.67 -3.53 -7.71
C PRO A 308 -16.53 -2.31 -8.04
N THR A 309 -16.29 -1.76 -9.21
CA THR A 309 -17.01 -0.59 -9.74
C THR A 309 -18.11 -1.00 -10.71
N GLN A 310 -18.56 -2.26 -10.61
CA GLN A 310 -19.54 -2.86 -11.50
C GLN A 310 -20.70 -3.45 -10.71
N TRP A 311 -21.90 -3.31 -11.24
CA TRP A 311 -23.09 -3.92 -10.65
C TRP A 311 -24.13 -4.28 -11.70
N GLY A 312 -24.76 -5.44 -11.51
CA GLY A 312 -25.83 -5.90 -12.37
C GLY A 312 -27.20 -5.45 -11.86
N ASN A 313 -28.07 -5.06 -12.79
CA ASN A 313 -29.52 -4.99 -12.63
C ASN A 313 -30.14 -6.14 -13.43
N PRO A 314 -30.36 -7.32 -12.81
CA PRO A 314 -30.92 -8.48 -13.49
C PRO A 314 -32.33 -8.23 -14.04
N GLN A 315 -33.15 -7.43 -13.36
CA GLN A 315 -34.53 -7.13 -13.77
C GLN A 315 -34.57 -6.45 -15.14
N ARG A 316 -33.57 -5.61 -15.43
CA ARG A 316 -33.45 -4.89 -16.71
C ARG A 316 -32.41 -5.49 -17.66
N ASN A 317 -31.75 -6.57 -17.25
CA ASN A 317 -30.60 -7.16 -17.94
C ASN A 317 -29.46 -6.16 -18.22
N ILE A 318 -29.16 -5.25 -17.30
CA ILE A 318 -28.13 -4.20 -17.47
C ILE A 318 -26.96 -4.46 -16.53
N MET A 319 -25.73 -4.48 -17.06
CA MET A 319 -24.50 -4.31 -16.28
C MET A 319 -24.12 -2.84 -16.29
N TRP A 320 -23.94 -2.26 -15.11
CA TRP A 320 -23.47 -0.90 -14.93
C TRP A 320 -22.00 -0.92 -14.55
N THR A 321 -21.16 -0.24 -15.31
CA THR A 321 -19.71 -0.12 -15.04
C THR A 321 -19.35 1.35 -14.84
N PHE A 322 -18.64 1.68 -13.75
CA PHE A 322 -18.26 3.06 -13.48
C PHE A 322 -17.18 3.54 -14.46
N ASN A 323 -17.44 4.68 -15.10
CA ASN A 323 -16.52 5.39 -15.98
C ASN A 323 -15.85 6.54 -15.19
N HIS A 324 -14.52 6.49 -15.02
CA HIS A 324 -13.78 7.46 -14.21
C HIS A 324 -13.61 8.82 -14.92
N ASP A 325 -13.74 8.86 -16.24
CA ASP A 325 -13.57 10.09 -17.01
C ASP A 325 -14.81 10.97 -16.87
N ARG A 326 -16.00 10.36 -16.98
CA ARG A 326 -17.29 11.04 -16.86
C ARG A 326 -17.83 11.06 -15.44
N MET A 327 -17.29 10.24 -14.54
CA MET A 327 -17.79 10.08 -13.18
C MET A 327 -19.28 9.67 -13.15
N LEU A 328 -19.64 8.73 -14.02
CA LEU A 328 -20.99 8.17 -14.22
C LEU A 328 -20.86 6.65 -14.42
N PHE A 329 -21.92 5.89 -14.15
CA PHE A 329 -21.99 4.49 -14.58
C PHE A 329 -22.48 4.41 -16.03
N GLU A 330 -21.77 3.65 -16.85
CA GLU A 330 -22.18 3.28 -18.20
C GLU A 330 -22.96 1.96 -18.13
N GLY A 331 -24.18 1.96 -18.66
CA GLY A 331 -25.06 0.80 -18.65
C GLY A 331 -24.99 0.04 -19.96
N ARG A 332 -24.86 -1.29 -19.89
CA ARG A 332 -24.85 -2.17 -21.05
C ARG A 332 -25.68 -3.41 -20.85
N ASP A 333 -26.27 -3.89 -21.92
CA ASP A 333 -27.04 -5.11 -21.90
C ASP A 333 -26.14 -6.32 -21.60
N MET A 334 -26.50 -7.14 -20.61
CA MET A 334 -25.68 -8.26 -20.16
C MET A 334 -25.49 -9.37 -21.21
N HIS A 335 -26.38 -9.46 -22.22
CA HIS A 335 -26.34 -10.51 -23.24
C HIS A 335 -25.80 -9.99 -24.58
N THR A 336 -26.21 -8.78 -24.95
CA THR A 336 -25.94 -8.20 -26.28
C THR A 336 -24.82 -7.16 -26.27
N ASP A 337 -24.36 -6.73 -25.09
CA ASP A 337 -23.37 -5.65 -24.89
C ASP A 337 -23.81 -4.29 -25.48
N ALA A 338 -25.07 -4.18 -25.88
CA ALA A 338 -25.66 -2.97 -26.43
C ALA A 338 -25.73 -1.86 -25.35
N PRO A 339 -25.48 -0.58 -25.71
CA PRO A 339 -25.56 0.52 -24.76
C PRO A 339 -26.99 0.71 -24.23
N ARG A 340 -27.13 0.88 -22.92
CA ARG A 340 -28.41 1.04 -22.20
C ARG A 340 -28.55 2.37 -21.46
N GLY A 341 -27.62 3.31 -21.71
CA GLY A 341 -27.65 4.66 -21.16
C GLY A 341 -26.62 4.87 -20.04
N TRP A 342 -26.82 5.94 -19.26
CA TRP A 342 -25.93 6.35 -18.18
C TRP A 342 -26.69 6.35 -16.86
N PHE A 343 -26.00 6.10 -15.75
CA PHE A 343 -26.54 6.22 -14.41
C PHE A 343 -25.67 7.19 -13.61
N GLY A 344 -26.27 8.32 -13.24
CA GLY A 344 -25.65 9.39 -12.47
C GLY A 344 -26.25 9.54 -11.08
N LEU A 345 -26.03 10.70 -10.48
CA LEU A 345 -26.40 10.98 -9.09
C LEU A 345 -27.90 10.79 -8.80
N GLY A 346 -28.79 11.10 -9.75
CA GLY A 346 -30.24 10.92 -9.63
C GLY A 346 -30.77 9.64 -10.25
N GLY A 347 -29.91 8.77 -10.79
CA GLY A 347 -30.27 7.47 -11.36
C GLY A 347 -30.08 7.38 -12.87
N ILE A 348 -30.86 6.49 -13.50
CA ILE A 348 -30.82 6.18 -14.94
C ILE A 348 -31.19 7.44 -15.75
N ASN A 349 -30.39 7.71 -16.77
CA ASN A 349 -30.42 8.88 -17.66
C ASN A 349 -30.14 10.23 -16.99
N ASP A 350 -29.77 10.26 -15.71
CA ASP A 350 -29.20 11.45 -15.10
C ASP A 350 -27.71 11.55 -15.46
N LEU A 351 -27.31 12.67 -16.05
CA LEU A 351 -25.93 12.95 -16.44
C LEU A 351 -25.14 13.74 -15.39
N ARG A 352 -25.73 14.01 -14.22
CA ARG A 352 -25.01 14.61 -13.09
C ARG A 352 -24.00 13.61 -12.53
N ALA A 353 -22.73 13.98 -12.65
CA ALA A 353 -21.59 13.22 -12.16
C ALA A 353 -21.63 12.98 -10.64
N PHE A 354 -21.03 11.88 -10.21
CA PHE A 354 -20.75 11.65 -8.79
C PHE A 354 -19.59 12.54 -8.33
N ASP A 355 -19.71 13.09 -7.12
CA ASP A 355 -18.68 13.95 -6.50
C ASP A 355 -17.36 13.20 -6.22
N SER A 356 -17.43 11.88 -6.02
CA SER A 356 -16.29 10.97 -5.88
C SER A 356 -16.61 9.62 -6.49
N VAL A 357 -15.58 8.78 -6.71
CA VAL A 357 -15.79 7.41 -7.18
C VAL A 357 -16.61 6.67 -6.12
N PRO A 358 -17.80 6.14 -6.47
CA PRO A 358 -18.65 5.47 -5.50
C PRO A 358 -18.14 4.06 -5.21
N VAL A 359 -18.31 3.63 -3.97
CA VAL A 359 -18.15 2.24 -3.55
C VAL A 359 -19.54 1.64 -3.39
N MET A 360 -19.74 0.42 -3.88
CA MET A 360 -20.92 -0.33 -3.47
C MET A 360 -20.72 -0.92 -2.09
N VAL A 361 -21.60 -0.52 -1.17
CA VAL A 361 -21.72 -1.11 0.15
C VAL A 361 -23.09 -1.76 0.22
N GLU A 362 -23.12 -3.09 0.23
CA GLU A 362 -24.34 -3.89 0.17
C GLU A 362 -25.18 -3.56 -1.08
N LYS A 363 -26.24 -2.75 -0.92
CA LYS A 363 -27.12 -2.29 -2.01
C LYS A 363 -27.11 -0.77 -2.17
N LEU A 364 -26.16 -0.07 -1.54
CA LEU A 364 -26.03 1.38 -1.55
C LEU A 364 -24.77 1.81 -2.29
N PHE A 365 -24.82 2.94 -3.00
CA PHE A 365 -23.63 3.64 -3.45
C PHE A 365 -23.17 4.61 -2.37
N MET A 366 -21.94 4.43 -1.91
CA MET A 366 -21.29 5.31 -0.98
C MET A 366 -20.26 6.18 -1.71
N THR A 367 -20.46 7.48 -1.68
CA THR A 367 -19.41 8.47 -1.99
C THR A 367 -18.75 8.92 -0.68
N ARG A 368 -17.79 9.85 -0.75
CA ARG A 368 -17.17 10.41 0.47
C ARG A 368 -18.20 11.04 1.42
N GLN A 369 -19.28 11.65 0.91
CA GLN A 369 -20.27 12.38 1.72
C GLN A 369 -21.72 11.91 1.59
N ARG A 370 -22.05 10.96 0.69
CA ARG A 370 -23.44 10.53 0.46
C ARG A 370 -23.59 9.02 0.41
N LEU A 371 -24.70 8.53 0.95
CA LEU A 371 -25.23 7.19 0.70
C LEU A 371 -26.44 7.32 -0.21
N LEU A 372 -26.40 6.63 -1.35
CA LEU A 372 -27.44 6.64 -2.36
C LEU A 372 -28.00 5.23 -2.50
N GLN A 373 -29.33 5.12 -2.49
CA GLN A 373 -30.03 3.87 -2.76
C GLN A 373 -30.55 3.88 -4.20
N PRO A 374 -30.08 3.00 -5.09
CA PRO A 374 -30.73 2.78 -6.36
C PRO A 374 -32.12 2.19 -6.14
N ASP A 375 -33.12 2.85 -6.71
CA ASP A 375 -34.47 2.33 -6.86
C ASP A 375 -34.49 1.33 -8.02
N ALA A 376 -34.73 0.07 -7.68
CA ALA A 376 -34.72 -1.03 -8.64
C ALA A 376 -35.81 -0.89 -9.71
N ASP A 377 -36.96 -0.30 -9.35
CA ASP A 377 -38.15 -0.26 -10.20
C ASP A 377 -38.22 1.06 -10.98
N GLY A 378 -38.06 2.19 -10.31
CA GLY A 378 -38.13 3.52 -10.93
C GLY A 378 -36.82 3.96 -11.61
N GLY A 379 -35.70 3.28 -11.34
CA GLY A 379 -34.40 3.63 -11.90
C GLY A 379 -33.83 4.94 -11.34
N ARG A 380 -34.39 5.47 -10.25
CA ARG A 380 -33.89 6.66 -9.56
C ARG A 380 -32.79 6.31 -8.56
N ALA A 381 -32.00 7.29 -8.14
CA ALA A 381 -31.08 7.14 -7.02
C ALA A 381 -31.50 8.09 -5.90
N LEU A 382 -31.90 7.52 -4.76
CA LEU A 382 -32.41 8.25 -3.60
C LEU A 382 -31.28 8.53 -2.63
N THR A 383 -31.13 9.77 -2.17
CA THR A 383 -30.13 10.09 -1.13
C THR A 383 -30.69 9.71 0.23
N ILE A 384 -30.07 8.71 0.87
CA ILE A 384 -30.50 8.19 2.17
C ILE A 384 -29.78 8.92 3.30
N VAL A 385 -28.49 9.21 3.13
CA VAL A 385 -27.66 9.93 4.10
C VAL A 385 -26.77 10.91 3.38
N GLN A 386 -26.60 12.10 3.95
CA GLN A 386 -25.65 13.10 3.50
C GLN A 386 -24.94 13.72 4.71
N VAL A 387 -23.61 13.79 4.64
CA VAL A 387 -22.76 14.49 5.62
C VAL A 387 -22.10 15.70 4.95
N ARG A 388 -21.66 16.66 5.77
CA ARG A 388 -21.03 17.90 5.27
C ARG A 388 -19.50 17.76 5.31
N ALA A 389 -18.82 18.20 4.27
CA ALA A 389 -17.36 18.28 4.29
C ALA A 389 -16.88 19.16 5.47
N PRO A 390 -15.75 18.84 6.14
CA PRO A 390 -14.78 17.79 5.79
C PRO A 390 -15.11 16.39 6.35
N GLU A 391 -16.30 16.16 6.90
CA GLU A 391 -16.72 14.83 7.39
C GLU A 391 -16.82 13.82 6.22
N ILE A 392 -16.31 12.60 6.44
CA ILE A 392 -16.27 11.53 5.44
C ILE A 392 -16.98 10.29 5.99
N LEU A 393 -17.79 9.64 5.16
CA LEU A 393 -18.43 8.36 5.48
C LEU A 393 -17.41 7.23 5.58
N SER A 394 -17.52 6.36 6.58
CA SER A 394 -16.61 5.21 6.75
C SER A 394 -17.25 3.85 6.41
N GLY A 395 -18.53 3.88 6.03
CA GLY A 395 -19.32 2.71 5.66
C GLY A 395 -20.76 3.09 5.38
N GLY A 396 -21.54 2.10 4.95
CA GLY A 396 -22.98 2.19 4.76
C GLY A 396 -23.76 2.15 6.07
N VAL A 397 -25.09 2.03 5.93
CA VAL A 397 -26.01 1.91 7.07
C VAL A 397 -25.83 0.56 7.74
N GLN A 398 -25.50 0.56 9.03
CA GLN A 398 -25.41 -0.64 9.86
C GLN A 398 -26.57 -0.65 10.86
N GLU A 399 -27.35 -1.74 10.88
CA GLU A 399 -28.50 -1.85 11.77
C GLU A 399 -28.14 -2.54 13.08
N VAL A 400 -28.61 -1.98 14.20
CA VAL A 400 -28.57 -2.63 15.51
C VAL A 400 -30.00 -2.79 16.01
N GLY A 401 -30.49 -4.03 15.99
CA GLY A 401 -31.91 -4.34 16.13
C GLY A 401 -32.71 -3.80 14.94
N ARG A 402 -33.38 -2.65 15.12
CA ARG A 402 -34.13 -1.95 14.05
C ARG A 402 -33.71 -0.50 13.86
N GLN A 403 -32.62 -0.09 14.53
CA GLN A 403 -32.14 1.28 14.49
C GLN A 403 -30.95 1.37 13.53
N PRO A 404 -31.03 2.20 12.48
CA PRO A 404 -29.92 2.44 11.57
C PRO A 404 -28.85 3.35 12.20
N PHE A 405 -27.59 3.00 11.97
CA PHE A 405 -26.43 3.79 12.36
C PHE A 405 -25.51 4.00 11.17
N VAL A 406 -24.83 5.14 11.14
CA VAL A 406 -23.76 5.42 10.18
C VAL A 406 -22.55 5.94 10.93
N LEU A 407 -21.39 5.34 10.65
CA LEU A 407 -20.10 5.76 11.19
C LEU A 407 -19.40 6.67 10.18
N THR A 408 -18.89 7.80 10.67
CA THR A 408 -18.12 8.76 9.88
C THR A 408 -16.70 8.90 10.46
N SER A 409 -15.84 9.67 9.78
CA SER A 409 -14.53 10.07 10.28
C SER A 409 -14.57 10.87 11.59
N GLN A 410 -15.72 11.41 11.99
CA GLN A 410 -15.85 12.35 13.11
C GLN A 410 -16.85 11.92 14.17
N ARG A 411 -17.87 11.11 13.82
CA ARG A 411 -18.94 10.74 14.76
C ARG A 411 -19.64 9.44 14.35
N LEU A 412 -20.35 8.87 15.32
CA LEU A 412 -21.39 7.87 15.09
C LEU A 412 -22.74 8.58 15.07
N ILE A 413 -23.53 8.38 14.01
CA ILE A 413 -24.85 8.99 13.86
C ILE A 413 -25.90 7.89 13.95
N ALA A 414 -26.88 8.07 14.84
CA ALA A 414 -28.01 7.20 14.98
C ALA A 414 -29.22 7.82 14.27
N TYR A 415 -29.91 7.03 13.47
CA TYR A 415 -30.99 7.49 12.62
C TYR A 415 -32.33 6.83 12.98
N ARG A 416 -33.42 7.49 12.59
CA ARG A 416 -34.77 6.93 12.54
C ARG A 416 -35.13 6.68 11.07
N ARG A 417 -35.76 5.54 10.80
CA ARG A 417 -36.37 5.29 9.49
C ARG A 417 -37.64 6.14 9.35
N PRO A 418 -37.76 6.96 8.30
CA PRO A 418 -38.99 7.69 8.03
C PRO A 418 -40.15 6.73 7.69
N LEU A 419 -41.38 7.23 7.78
CA LEU A 419 -42.59 6.50 7.35
C LEU A 419 -42.61 6.28 5.84
N ASP A 420 -42.16 7.28 5.07
CA ASP A 420 -41.94 7.16 3.63
C ASP A 420 -40.60 6.46 3.38
N PRO A 421 -40.58 5.24 2.79
CA PRO A 421 -39.34 4.52 2.50
C PRO A 421 -38.40 5.25 1.53
N GLN A 422 -38.89 6.25 0.79
CA GLN A 422 -38.09 7.04 -0.15
C GLN A 422 -37.45 8.28 0.46
N ALA A 423 -37.86 8.66 1.68
CA ALA A 423 -37.30 9.82 2.37
C ALA A 423 -35.91 9.51 2.96
N PRO A 424 -35.03 10.53 3.08
CA PRO A 424 -33.76 10.39 3.78
C PRO A 424 -33.94 9.95 5.23
N LEU A 425 -32.90 9.36 5.82
CA LEU A 425 -32.92 9.01 7.24
C LEU A 425 -32.89 10.26 8.12
N ASP A 426 -33.74 10.28 9.15
CA ASP A 426 -33.81 11.38 10.11
C ASP A 426 -32.81 11.17 11.26
N GLU A 427 -31.89 12.11 11.47
CA GLU A 427 -30.92 12.04 12.56
C GLU A 427 -31.64 12.11 13.91
N LEU A 428 -31.44 11.09 14.76
CA LEU A 428 -31.97 11.04 16.13
C LEU A 428 -31.02 11.72 17.10
N TYR A 429 -29.77 11.27 17.06
CA TYR A 429 -28.67 11.81 17.85
C TYR A 429 -27.37 11.46 17.15
N SER A 430 -26.31 12.20 17.46
CA SER A 430 -24.96 11.85 17.06
C SER A 430 -23.97 11.99 18.21
N VAL A 431 -22.94 11.15 18.16
CA VAL A 431 -21.93 11.05 19.19
C VAL A 431 -20.56 11.26 18.55
N PRO A 432 -19.83 12.33 18.90
CA PRO A 432 -18.48 12.56 18.38
C PRO A 432 -17.56 11.40 18.76
N LEU A 433 -16.65 11.03 17.86
CA LEU A 433 -15.66 10.00 18.15
C LEU A 433 -14.77 10.48 19.30
N PRO A 434 -14.64 9.69 20.39
CA PRO A 434 -13.84 10.12 21.52
C PRO A 434 -12.32 9.88 21.33
N GLY A 435 -11.90 9.51 20.13
CA GLY A 435 -10.51 9.21 19.75
C GLY A 435 -10.34 9.20 18.22
N PRO A 436 -9.11 8.99 17.72
CA PRO A 436 -8.81 9.00 16.29
C PRO A 436 -9.55 7.89 15.53
N PHE A 437 -10.17 8.26 14.41
CA PHE A 437 -10.87 7.31 13.54
C PHE A 437 -9.93 6.20 13.04
N GLY A 438 -8.69 6.55 12.69
CA GLY A 438 -7.70 5.60 12.20
C GLY A 438 -7.36 4.49 13.21
N ASP A 439 -7.52 4.73 14.51
CA ASP A 439 -7.29 3.71 15.56
C ASP A 439 -8.58 2.97 15.97
N LEU A 440 -9.75 3.42 15.49
CA LEU A 440 -11.05 2.83 15.81
C LEU A 440 -11.18 1.45 15.15
N ALA A 441 -11.40 0.42 15.96
CA ALA A 441 -11.62 -0.93 15.47
C ALA A 441 -13.10 -1.23 15.26
N ARG A 442 -13.94 -0.83 16.23
CA ARG A 442 -15.39 -1.05 16.21
C ARG A 442 -16.09 -0.16 17.24
N VAL A 443 -17.42 -0.10 17.12
CA VAL A 443 -18.33 0.43 18.13
C VAL A 443 -19.35 -0.65 18.48
N ASP A 444 -19.37 -1.08 19.74
CA ASP A 444 -20.41 -1.99 20.24
C ASP A 444 -21.60 -1.17 20.76
N VAL A 445 -22.82 -1.51 20.33
CA VAL A 445 -24.03 -0.75 20.62
C VAL A 445 -25.03 -1.63 21.36
N ALA A 446 -25.40 -1.23 22.57
CA ALA A 446 -26.42 -1.90 23.38
C ALA A 446 -27.58 -0.95 23.65
N ARG A 447 -28.77 -1.29 23.14
CA ARG A 447 -29.98 -0.49 23.34
C ARG A 447 -30.64 -0.90 24.65
N LEU A 448 -30.70 0.04 25.59
CA LEU A 448 -31.32 -0.12 26.90
C LEU A 448 -32.74 0.45 26.88
N LEU A 449 -33.48 0.26 27.98
CA LEU A 449 -34.82 0.85 28.13
C LEU A 449 -34.76 2.37 28.32
N ASP A 450 -33.71 2.87 28.96
CA ASP A 450 -33.51 4.28 29.35
C ASP A 450 -32.54 5.04 28.44
N GLY A 451 -31.95 4.37 27.44
CA GLY A 451 -30.95 4.99 26.56
C GLY A 451 -30.17 3.99 25.72
N THR A 452 -28.99 4.37 25.25
CA THR A 452 -28.08 3.51 24.48
C THR A 452 -26.68 3.55 25.08
N LEU A 453 -26.07 2.39 25.30
CA LEU A 453 -24.64 2.27 25.60
C LEU A 453 -23.85 2.07 24.32
N LEU A 454 -22.76 2.82 24.18
CA LEU A 454 -21.84 2.78 23.05
C LEU A 454 -20.43 2.52 23.57
N SER A 455 -19.80 1.41 23.16
CA SER A 455 -18.38 1.14 23.44
C SER A 455 -17.55 1.44 22.21
N PHE A 456 -16.74 2.49 22.26
CA PHE A 456 -15.74 2.79 21.23
C PHE A 456 -14.45 2.05 21.56
N ASP A 457 -14.06 1.14 20.69
CA ASP A 457 -12.92 0.25 20.88
C ASP A 457 -11.75 0.73 20.00
N PHE A 458 -10.73 1.36 20.61
CA PHE A 458 -9.51 1.81 19.92
C PHE A 458 -8.35 0.83 20.16
N GLY A 459 -7.49 0.66 19.15
CA GLY A 459 -6.30 -0.19 19.22
C GLY A 459 -5.83 -0.77 17.89
N ARG A 460 -6.51 -0.44 16.78
CA ARG A 460 -6.19 -0.97 15.45
C ARG A 460 -4.75 -0.67 15.02
N ARG A 461 -4.23 0.51 15.36
CA ARG A 461 -2.90 1.00 14.97
C ARG A 461 -1.81 0.64 15.99
N MET A 462 -2.13 -0.11 17.04
CA MET A 462 -1.11 -0.55 18.03
C MET A 462 0.00 -1.37 17.38
N VAL A 463 -0.33 -2.18 16.36
CA VAL A 463 0.66 -2.96 15.58
C VAL A 463 1.68 -2.08 14.82
N ASP A 464 1.33 -0.81 14.62
CA ASP A 464 2.15 0.24 14.00
C ASP A 464 2.77 1.21 15.03
N GLY A 465 2.66 0.88 16.32
CA GLY A 465 3.23 1.64 17.43
C GLY A 465 2.42 2.89 17.79
N GLU A 466 1.10 2.85 17.62
CA GLU A 466 0.18 3.80 18.26
C GLU A 466 0.14 3.51 19.78
N THR A 467 0.10 4.57 20.59
CA THR A 467 0.10 4.45 22.07
C THR A 467 -1.15 5.10 22.64
N GLY A 468 -1.65 4.58 23.77
CA GLY A 468 -2.80 5.18 24.46
C GLY A 468 -4.15 4.70 23.94
N SER A 469 -4.17 3.59 23.20
CA SER A 469 -5.40 2.92 22.80
C SER A 469 -6.23 2.52 24.02
N ARG A 470 -7.54 2.71 23.90
CA ARG A 470 -8.48 2.60 25.00
C ARG A 470 -9.84 2.11 24.51
N GLN A 471 -10.59 1.50 25.39
CA GLN A 471 -12.02 1.28 25.25
C GLN A 471 -12.74 2.40 26.00
N GLN A 472 -13.68 3.08 25.37
CA GLN A 472 -14.47 4.14 26.00
C GLN A 472 -15.96 3.86 25.87
N VAL A 473 -16.64 3.75 27.01
CA VAL A 473 -18.07 3.49 27.09
C VAL A 473 -18.82 4.78 27.38
N LEU A 474 -19.73 5.12 26.48
CA LEU A 474 -20.60 6.27 26.56
C LEU A 474 -22.04 5.81 26.75
N PHE A 475 -22.81 6.55 27.53
CA PHE A 475 -24.26 6.41 27.63
C PHE A 475 -24.92 7.61 26.94
N VAL A 476 -25.92 7.33 26.11
CA VAL A 476 -26.75 8.33 25.45
C VAL A 476 -28.16 8.21 26.02
N ASP A 477 -28.65 9.27 26.66
CA ASP A 477 -30.01 9.28 27.23
C ASP A 477 -31.09 9.44 26.14
N ALA A 478 -32.36 9.34 26.53
CA ALA A 478 -33.49 9.53 25.62
C ALA A 478 -33.56 10.93 24.97
N ALA A 479 -32.88 11.94 25.55
CA ALA A 479 -32.77 13.29 25.01
C ALA A 479 -31.53 13.48 24.11
N GLY A 480 -30.73 12.43 23.89
CA GLY A 480 -29.51 12.48 23.09
C GLY A 480 -28.28 13.03 23.82
N ARG A 481 -28.35 13.21 25.15
CA ARG A 481 -27.21 13.69 25.95
C ARG A 481 -26.21 12.56 26.17
N VAL A 482 -24.95 12.85 25.89
CA VAL A 482 -23.83 11.89 25.96
C VAL A 482 -23.10 12.04 27.29
N GLN A 483 -22.90 10.94 28.00
CA GLN A 483 -22.10 10.87 29.23
C GLN A 483 -21.06 9.77 29.11
N THR A 484 -19.81 10.05 29.48
CA THR A 484 -18.80 8.99 29.63
C THR A 484 -19.06 8.20 30.90
N VAL A 485 -19.24 6.88 30.77
CA VAL A 485 -19.57 5.97 31.87
C VAL A 485 -18.34 5.20 32.35
N ALA A 486 -17.49 4.79 31.42
CA ALA A 486 -16.28 4.05 31.73
C ALA A 486 -15.20 4.30 30.67
N SER A 487 -13.95 4.17 31.08
CA SER A 487 -12.80 4.10 30.18
C SER A 487 -11.83 3.06 30.70
N ARG A 488 -11.32 2.23 29.78
CA ARG A 488 -10.37 1.17 30.08
C ARG A 488 -9.19 1.29 29.12
N ALA A 489 -7.97 1.27 29.63
CA ALA A 489 -6.79 1.17 28.77
C ALA A 489 -6.76 -0.19 28.07
N VAL A 490 -6.28 -0.23 26.83
CA VAL A 490 -6.06 -1.46 26.07
C VAL A 490 -4.56 -1.73 26.04
N GLY A 491 -4.18 -2.93 26.48
CA GLY A 491 -2.79 -3.37 26.53
C GLY A 491 -2.22 -3.71 25.16
N HIS A 492 -0.89 -3.69 25.06
CA HIS A 492 -0.16 -4.03 23.84
C HIS A 492 -0.03 -5.55 23.68
N ASP A 493 -0.42 -6.07 22.52
CA ASP A 493 -0.33 -7.51 22.22
C ASP A 493 1.06 -7.94 21.77
N PHE A 494 1.86 -7.00 21.24
CA PHE A 494 3.19 -7.28 20.73
C PHE A 494 4.26 -6.56 21.57
N PRO A 495 5.51 -7.07 21.56
CA PRO A 495 6.61 -6.39 22.22
C PRO A 495 6.82 -4.99 21.63
N LEU A 496 7.13 -4.02 22.50
CA LEU A 496 7.31 -2.60 22.15
C LEU A 496 8.18 -2.37 20.90
N LEU A 497 9.33 -3.03 20.80
CA LEU A 497 10.21 -2.84 19.64
C LEU A 497 9.63 -3.40 18.34
N PHE A 498 8.77 -4.41 18.42
CA PHE A 498 8.11 -4.95 17.24
C PHE A 498 7.06 -3.97 16.69
N GLU A 499 6.24 -3.39 17.56
CA GLU A 499 5.20 -2.42 17.16
C GLU A 499 5.82 -1.17 16.52
N HIS A 500 6.95 -0.71 17.07
CA HIS A 500 7.66 0.46 16.54
C HIS A 500 8.77 0.13 15.54
N ARG A 501 8.82 -1.10 15.01
CA ARG A 501 9.90 -1.59 14.13
C ARG A 501 10.23 -0.68 12.95
N ALA A 502 9.20 -0.10 12.33
CA ALA A 502 9.39 0.81 11.20
C ALA A 502 10.17 2.07 11.62
N TRP A 503 9.98 2.57 12.84
CA TRP A 503 10.58 3.83 13.26
C TRP A 503 11.98 3.64 13.83
N TRP A 504 12.19 2.74 14.80
CA TRP A 504 13.48 2.66 15.50
C TRP A 504 14.60 2.08 14.62
N LEU A 505 14.26 1.29 13.59
CA LEU A 505 15.24 0.80 12.60
C LEU A 505 15.90 1.95 11.84
N SER A 506 15.15 2.99 11.49
CA SER A 506 15.69 4.19 10.83
C SER A 506 14.59 5.26 10.74
N PRO A 507 14.57 6.25 11.66
CA PRO A 507 13.55 7.31 11.62
C PRO A 507 13.56 8.08 10.30
N LEU A 508 14.76 8.33 9.74
CA LEU A 508 14.90 9.03 8.47
C LEU A 508 14.42 8.18 7.29
N ALA A 509 14.76 6.89 7.22
CA ALA A 509 14.26 6.05 6.14
C ALA A 509 12.74 5.86 6.21
N LYS A 510 12.16 5.76 7.42
CA LYS A 510 10.70 5.77 7.62
C LYS A 510 10.08 7.06 7.09
N ALA A 511 10.63 8.22 7.44
CA ALA A 511 10.12 9.50 6.96
C ALA A 511 10.16 9.59 5.43
N VAL A 512 11.21 9.08 4.78
CA VAL A 512 11.31 9.01 3.31
C VAL A 512 10.28 8.06 2.71
N LEU A 513 10.07 6.87 3.29
CA LEU A 513 9.05 5.92 2.82
C LEU A 513 7.62 6.41 3.04
N ASP A 514 7.40 7.30 4.01
CA ASP A 514 6.09 7.91 4.28
C ASP A 514 5.78 9.11 3.37
N LEU A 515 6.76 9.63 2.61
CA LEU A 515 6.52 10.78 1.73
C LEU A 515 5.37 10.54 0.74
N PRO A 516 5.27 9.39 0.05
CA PRO A 516 4.13 9.12 -0.82
C PRO A 516 2.79 9.09 -0.08
N GLU A 517 2.74 8.66 1.19
CA GLU A 517 1.52 8.72 2.02
C GLU A 517 1.07 10.15 2.29
N ARG A 518 1.99 11.12 2.34
CA ARG A 518 1.68 12.53 2.60
C ARG A 518 1.44 13.36 1.34
N LEU A 519 2.05 12.95 0.22
CA LEU A 519 2.06 13.73 -1.02
C LEU A 519 1.02 13.26 -2.04
N LEU A 520 0.57 12.00 -1.97
CA LEU A 520 -0.40 11.44 -2.91
C LEU A 520 -1.78 11.37 -2.27
N ASP A 521 -2.82 11.81 -2.98
CA ASP A 521 -4.19 11.47 -2.60
C ASP A 521 -4.42 9.98 -2.81
N LYS A 522 -4.57 9.25 -1.71
CA LYS A 522 -4.87 7.82 -1.66
C LYS A 522 -6.31 7.54 -1.22
N GLY A 523 -7.10 8.61 -1.09
CA GLY A 523 -8.45 8.58 -0.56
C GLY A 523 -8.54 8.16 0.90
N SER A 524 -7.44 8.19 1.66
CA SER A 524 -7.43 7.86 3.08
C SER A 524 -8.47 8.68 3.85
N ILE A 525 -9.21 8.03 4.73
CA ILE A 525 -10.09 8.71 5.68
C ILE A 525 -9.22 9.22 6.82
N GLU A 526 -8.99 10.52 6.85
CA GLU A 526 -8.13 11.16 7.83
C GLU A 526 -8.81 11.24 9.22
N ASP A 527 -7.96 11.27 10.25
CA ASP A 527 -8.39 11.60 11.60
C ASP A 527 -8.94 13.03 11.65
N ALA A 528 -9.80 13.30 12.64
CA ALA A 528 -10.32 14.65 12.83
C ALA A 528 -9.17 15.68 12.99
N PRO A 529 -9.29 16.90 12.42
CA PRO A 529 -8.28 17.94 12.56
C PRO A 529 -7.91 18.18 14.02
N GLY A 530 -6.62 18.33 14.30
CA GLY A 530 -6.11 18.57 15.66
C GLY A 530 -5.85 17.31 16.49
N THR A 531 -6.04 16.11 15.94
CA THR A 531 -5.58 14.86 16.56
C THR A 531 -4.05 14.87 16.66
N PRO A 532 -3.45 14.89 17.87
CA PRO A 532 -2.01 14.92 18.02
C PRO A 532 -1.41 13.57 17.62
N ALA A 533 -0.25 13.59 16.94
CA ALA A 533 0.51 12.37 16.73
C ALA A 533 0.98 11.82 18.10
N PRO A 534 0.86 10.51 18.34
CA PRO A 534 1.26 9.93 19.61
C PRO A 534 2.76 10.13 19.85
N PRO A 535 3.17 10.48 21.08
CA PRO A 535 4.57 10.53 21.44
C PRO A 535 5.18 9.13 21.35
N ARG A 536 6.45 9.04 20.96
CA ARG A 536 7.15 7.76 20.92
C ARG A 536 7.63 7.38 22.33
N PRO A 537 7.42 6.13 22.79
CA PRO A 537 7.90 5.69 24.09
C PRO A 537 9.43 5.83 24.23
N GLN A 538 9.90 6.20 25.43
CA GLN A 538 11.32 6.42 25.69
C GLN A 538 12.19 5.21 25.34
N GLY A 539 11.70 3.99 25.59
CA GLY A 539 12.39 2.75 25.23
C GLY A 539 12.62 2.59 23.72
N VAL A 540 11.68 3.07 22.89
CA VAL A 540 11.80 3.06 21.42
C VAL A 540 12.83 4.09 20.96
N VAL A 541 12.83 5.27 21.57
CA VAL A 541 13.83 6.32 21.30
C VAL A 541 15.22 5.84 21.69
N ALA A 542 15.36 5.23 22.87
CA ALA A 542 16.62 4.64 23.32
C ALA A 542 17.10 3.53 22.38
N ALA A 543 16.21 2.63 21.94
CA ALA A 543 16.55 1.58 20.97
C ALA A 543 17.02 2.16 19.63
N ALA A 544 16.37 3.22 19.13
CA ALA A 544 16.78 3.91 17.91
C ALA A 544 18.19 4.53 18.06
N LEU A 545 18.45 5.21 19.19
CA LEU A 545 19.76 5.79 19.49
C LEU A 545 20.86 4.73 19.62
N ILE A 546 20.59 3.64 20.33
CA ILE A 546 21.54 2.52 20.48
C ILE A 546 21.81 1.88 19.12
N ALA A 547 20.77 1.61 18.31
CA ALA A 547 20.93 1.05 16.98
C ALA A 547 21.75 1.96 16.06
N ALA A 548 21.54 3.27 16.12
CA ALA A 548 22.31 4.28 15.41
C ALA A 548 23.79 4.32 15.84
N LEU A 549 24.06 4.36 17.15
CA LEU A 549 25.41 4.37 17.71
C LEU A 549 26.18 3.08 17.38
N LEU A 550 25.55 1.92 17.54
CA LEU A 550 26.13 0.63 17.16
C LEU A 550 26.43 0.58 15.66
N SER A 551 25.53 1.10 14.81
CA SER A 551 25.74 1.17 13.37
C SER A 551 26.93 2.04 13.00
N ALA A 552 27.08 3.20 13.66
CA ALA A 552 28.23 4.08 13.50
C ALA A 552 29.54 3.43 13.96
N ALA A 553 29.53 2.76 15.12
CA ALA A 553 30.68 2.04 15.64
C ALA A 553 31.11 0.90 14.71
N VAL A 554 30.16 0.11 14.20
CA VAL A 554 30.41 -0.94 13.21
C VAL A 554 30.99 -0.36 11.92
N ALA A 555 30.47 0.78 11.44
CA ALA A 555 31.00 1.46 10.26
C ALA A 555 32.45 1.95 10.48
N ALA A 556 32.74 2.57 11.63
CA ALA A 556 34.07 3.05 12.00
C ALA A 556 35.08 1.90 12.11
N TRP A 557 34.71 0.82 12.80
CA TRP A 557 35.52 -0.39 12.93
C TRP A 557 35.81 -1.02 11.57
N ARG A 558 34.78 -1.17 10.75
CA ARG A 558 34.87 -1.78 9.41
C ARG A 558 35.82 -1.00 8.49
N LEU A 559 35.84 0.32 8.63
CA LEU A 559 36.64 1.25 7.84
C LEU A 559 37.91 1.73 8.56
N ARG A 560 38.38 1.03 9.61
CA ARG A 560 39.55 1.46 10.40
C ARG A 560 40.83 1.68 9.60
N ALA A 561 41.01 0.93 8.51
CA ALA A 561 42.17 1.02 7.60
C ALA A 561 41.96 1.98 6.42
N GLN A 562 40.85 2.74 6.38
CA GLN A 562 40.53 3.67 5.31
C GLN A 562 40.81 5.13 5.76
N PRO A 563 40.95 6.08 4.80
CA PRO A 563 41.18 7.48 5.13
C PRO A 563 40.12 8.05 6.09
N MET A 564 40.54 8.91 7.02
CA MET A 564 39.69 9.46 8.08
C MET A 564 38.41 10.10 7.53
N ARG A 565 38.49 10.88 6.45
CA ARG A 565 37.32 11.50 5.80
C ARG A 565 36.27 10.47 5.38
N ARG A 566 36.69 9.33 4.83
CA ARG A 566 35.78 8.25 4.40
C ARG A 566 35.17 7.53 5.59
N ARG A 567 35.98 7.28 6.62
CA ARG A 567 35.51 6.66 7.88
C ARG A 567 34.46 7.54 8.56
N LEU A 568 34.72 8.84 8.69
CA LEU A 568 33.79 9.79 9.29
C LEU A 568 32.49 9.91 8.48
N ALA A 569 32.58 10.05 7.15
CA ALA A 569 31.38 10.17 6.31
C ALA A 569 30.44 8.96 6.44
N TRP A 570 30.98 7.73 6.44
CA TRP A 570 30.17 6.52 6.61
C TRP A 570 29.67 6.32 8.03
N SER A 571 30.45 6.70 9.04
CA SER A 571 30.03 6.63 10.44
C SER A 571 28.89 7.62 10.70
N ALA A 572 28.98 8.84 10.17
CA ALA A 572 27.91 9.84 10.22
C ALA A 572 26.65 9.36 9.47
N ALA A 573 26.81 8.79 8.27
CA ALA A 573 25.68 8.21 7.53
C ALA A 573 25.01 7.07 8.32
N ALA A 574 25.78 6.18 8.94
CA ALA A 574 25.25 5.08 9.76
C ALA A 574 24.63 5.56 11.08
N LEU A 575 25.11 6.67 11.65
CA LEU A 575 24.48 7.31 12.81
C LEU A 575 23.09 7.87 12.46
N VAL A 576 22.95 8.50 11.29
CA VAL A 576 21.68 9.12 10.88
C VAL A 576 20.69 8.09 10.33
N LEU A 577 21.16 7.14 9.52
CA LEU A 577 20.32 6.19 8.80
C LEU A 577 20.19 4.83 9.51
N GLY A 578 20.96 4.59 10.57
CA GLY A 578 20.87 3.39 11.40
C GLY A 578 21.39 2.09 10.74
N PRO A 579 20.92 0.93 11.21
CA PRO A 579 21.30 -0.39 10.70
C PRO A 579 21.25 -0.57 9.17
N PRO A 580 20.26 -0.02 8.43
CA PRO A 580 20.23 -0.10 6.97
C PRO A 580 21.49 0.46 6.28
N ALA A 581 22.07 1.55 6.80
CA ALA A 581 23.30 2.12 6.26
C ALA A 581 24.56 1.32 6.60
N ALA A 582 24.62 0.73 7.79
CA ALA A 582 25.68 -0.21 8.12
C ALA A 582 25.62 -1.46 7.21
N ALA A 583 24.43 -1.98 6.90
CA ALA A 583 24.24 -3.08 5.97
C ALA A 583 24.61 -2.69 4.52
N ALA A 584 24.22 -1.50 4.06
CA ALA A 584 24.62 -0.98 2.75
C ALA A 584 26.14 -0.83 2.61
N LEU A 585 26.83 -0.41 3.68
CA LEU A 585 28.29 -0.32 3.71
C LEU A 585 28.96 -1.69 3.46
N TRP A 586 28.37 -2.78 3.95
CA TRP A 586 28.88 -4.13 3.70
C TRP A 586 28.85 -4.52 2.22
N VAL A 587 27.96 -3.92 1.43
CA VAL A 587 27.91 -4.11 -0.03
C VAL A 587 28.86 -3.17 -0.76
N LEU A 588 29.07 -1.95 -0.27
CA LEU A 588 29.85 -0.93 -0.96
C LEU A 588 31.35 -0.90 -0.60
N ALA A 589 31.74 -1.40 0.56
CA ALA A 589 33.14 -1.43 1.01
C ALA A 589 33.67 -2.89 1.07
N PRO A 590 34.39 -3.37 0.04
CA PRO A 590 35.09 -4.67 0.12
C PRO A 590 36.08 -4.71 1.29
N ARG A 591 36.34 -5.90 1.84
CA ARG A 591 37.46 -6.10 2.79
C ARG A 591 38.74 -5.75 2.05
N ALA A 592 39.65 -5.01 2.70
CA ALA A 592 41.00 -4.90 2.17
C ALA A 592 41.55 -6.34 2.10
N THR A 593 41.88 -6.80 0.90
CA THR A 593 42.69 -8.01 0.74
C THR A 593 43.99 -7.73 1.49
N PRO A 594 44.43 -8.62 2.41
CA PRO A 594 45.78 -8.53 2.93
C PRO A 594 46.71 -8.44 1.73
N ALA A 595 47.61 -7.45 1.71
CA ALA A 595 48.61 -7.38 0.65
C ALA A 595 49.29 -8.76 0.58
N ALA A 596 49.28 -9.37 -0.61
CA ALA A 596 50.01 -10.61 -0.81
C ALA A 596 51.44 -10.38 -0.31
N ALA A 597 51.88 -11.20 0.65
CA ALA A 597 53.23 -11.11 1.17
C ALA A 597 54.19 -11.10 -0.02
N PRO A 598 55.19 -10.20 -0.06
CA PRO A 598 56.11 -10.14 -1.18
C PRO A 598 56.70 -11.54 -1.36
N ILE A 599 56.50 -12.11 -2.55
CA ILE A 599 57.14 -13.37 -2.94
C ILE A 599 58.64 -13.10 -2.80
N ARG A 600 59.25 -13.66 -1.75
CA ARG A 600 60.70 -13.64 -1.61
C ARG A 600 61.25 -14.50 -2.74
N CYS A 601 61.66 -13.87 -3.83
CA CYS A 601 62.54 -14.52 -4.80
C CYS A 601 63.84 -14.85 -4.06
N GLY A 602 64.02 -16.12 -3.70
CA GLY A 602 65.32 -16.64 -3.28
C GLY A 602 66.29 -16.46 -4.44
N ARG A 603 67.43 -15.82 -4.16
CA ARG A 603 68.61 -15.84 -5.03
C ARG A 603 69.34 -17.15 -4.86
#